data_AF-A0AAV2GX27-F1
#
_entry.id   AF-A0AAV2GX27-F1
#
_cell.length_a   1.000
_cell.length_b   1.000
_cell.length_c   1.000
_cell.angle_alpha   90.00
_cell.angle_beta   90.00
_cell.angle_gamma   90.00
#
_symmetry.space_group_name_H-M   'P 1'
#
loop_
_entity.id
_entity.type
_entity.pdbx_description
1 polymer ?
#
loop_
_entity_poly.entity_id
_entity_poly.type
_entity_poly.pdbx_seq_one_letter_code
_entity_poly.pdbx_strand_id
1 'polypeptide(L)'
;MTLGEEEITRLWRIGKTVYQMLRDRGYLVVESEDKISKHQFISKHGQNMKREDLTIQKSKKNDSMDKIYVFFPEEAKVGVKTMKTYINRMKTENVFRAILVVQHNLTPFAKTCVAEMSNKFQLEVFLEAELLVNIKDHVLVPTHEVLTNEEKKTLLERYTVKETQLPRIQLTDPIARYYGLKRGQVVKIIRPSETAGRYVTYRYVV
;
A
#
# COMPACT_ATOMS: atom_id res chain seq x y z
N MET A 1 -18.97 0.60 21.85
CA MET A 1 -20.02 0.08 20.95
C MET A 1 -19.48 -1.21 20.36
N THR A 2 -20.27 -2.27 20.34
CA THR A 2 -19.90 -3.52 19.67
C THR A 2 -19.92 -3.30 18.16
N LEU A 3 -18.87 -3.68 17.43
CA LEU A 3 -18.86 -3.52 15.96
C LEU A 3 -19.96 -4.39 15.34
N GLY A 4 -20.66 -3.84 14.34
CA GLY A 4 -21.66 -4.59 13.59
C GLY A 4 -21.03 -5.71 12.77
N GLU A 5 -21.77 -6.79 12.48
CA GLU A 5 -21.23 -7.92 11.71
C GLU A 5 -20.75 -7.52 10.31
N GLU A 6 -21.46 -6.58 9.67
CA GLU A 6 -21.07 -6.01 8.38
C GLU A 6 -19.72 -5.28 8.47
N GLU A 7 -19.53 -4.49 9.53
CA GLU A 7 -18.30 -3.75 9.77
C GLU A 7 -17.11 -4.68 10.00
N ILE A 8 -17.31 -5.74 10.80
CA ILE A 8 -16.30 -6.80 11.00
C ILE A 8 -15.94 -7.45 9.66
N THR A 9 -16.93 -7.71 8.81
CA THR A 9 -16.71 -8.32 7.49
C THR A 9 -15.90 -7.39 6.59
N ARG A 10 -16.18 -6.07 6.61
CA ARG A 10 -15.42 -5.07 5.87
C ARG A 10 -13.97 -4.98 6.35
N LEU A 11 -13.75 -4.87 7.65
CA LEU A 11 -12.41 -4.81 8.25
C LEU A 11 -11.60 -6.06 7.94
N TRP A 12 -12.21 -7.25 8.00
CA TRP A 12 -11.57 -8.50 7.59
C TRP A 12 -11.11 -8.47 6.12
N ARG A 13 -11.98 -8.04 5.19
CA ARG A 13 -11.63 -7.93 3.76
C ARG A 13 -10.50 -6.94 3.53
N ILE A 14 -10.57 -5.77 4.17
CA ILE A 14 -9.53 -4.73 4.09
C ILE A 14 -8.21 -5.28 4.62
N GLY A 15 -8.22 -5.92 5.79
CA GLY A 15 -7.03 -6.55 6.37
C GLY A 15 -6.40 -7.57 5.42
N LYS A 16 -7.22 -8.40 4.77
CA LYS A 16 -6.77 -9.35 3.75
C LYS A 16 -6.08 -8.64 2.57
N THR A 17 -6.71 -7.63 1.98
CA THR A 17 -6.13 -6.84 0.89
C THR A 17 -4.82 -6.16 1.31
N VAL A 18 -4.75 -5.65 2.54
CA VAL A 18 -3.53 -5.05 3.09
C VAL A 18 -2.40 -6.07 3.20
N TYR A 19 -2.65 -7.28 3.72
CA TYR A 19 -1.64 -8.33 3.77
C TYR A 19 -1.16 -8.76 2.37
N GLN A 20 -2.08 -8.88 1.41
CA GLN A 20 -1.73 -9.13 0.00
C GLN A 20 -0.83 -8.04 -0.59
N MET A 21 -1.21 -6.77 -0.37
CA MET A 21 -0.44 -5.60 -0.81
C MET A 21 0.96 -5.56 -0.18
N LEU A 22 1.07 -5.81 1.13
CA LEU A 22 2.36 -5.88 1.82
C LEU A 22 3.24 -7.00 1.28
N ARG A 23 2.67 -8.18 1.02
CA ARG A 23 3.39 -9.30 0.38
C ARG A 23 3.93 -8.91 -0.99
N ASP A 24 3.10 -8.28 -1.82
CA ASP A 24 3.47 -7.86 -3.18
C ASP A 24 4.55 -6.77 -3.19
N ARG A 25 4.60 -5.91 -2.15
CA ARG A 25 5.67 -4.94 -1.92
C ARG A 25 6.97 -5.55 -1.37
N GLY A 26 6.99 -6.87 -1.15
CA GLY A 26 8.18 -7.59 -0.66
C GLY A 26 8.33 -7.61 0.87
N TYR A 27 7.28 -7.31 1.63
CA TYR A 27 7.27 -7.48 3.08
C TYR A 27 7.06 -8.95 3.46
N LEU A 28 7.56 -9.33 4.64
CA LEU A 28 7.43 -10.67 5.18
C LEU A 28 6.00 -10.89 5.70
N VAL A 29 5.16 -11.56 4.92
CA VAL A 29 3.79 -11.92 5.29
C VAL A 29 3.67 -13.44 5.25
N VAL A 30 3.16 -14.04 6.33
CA VAL A 30 2.95 -15.49 6.41
C VAL A 30 1.64 -15.85 5.72
N GLU A 31 1.57 -17.01 5.06
CA GLU A 31 0.35 -17.44 4.36
C GLU A 31 -0.89 -17.49 5.26
N SER A 32 -0.73 -17.81 6.54
CA SER A 32 -1.82 -17.83 7.51
C SER A 32 -2.42 -16.45 7.78
N GLU A 33 -1.67 -15.37 7.56
CA GLU A 33 -2.16 -13.99 7.69
C GLU A 33 -2.90 -13.54 6.43
N ASP A 34 -2.40 -13.93 5.26
CA ASP A 34 -2.99 -13.62 3.96
C ASP A 34 -4.31 -14.37 3.70
N LYS A 35 -4.38 -15.62 4.15
CA LYS A 35 -5.53 -16.52 3.93
C LYS A 35 -6.39 -16.69 5.19
N ILE A 36 -6.32 -15.74 6.12
CA ILE A 36 -7.09 -15.79 7.37
C ILE A 36 -8.61 -15.83 7.09
N SER A 37 -9.30 -16.79 7.69
CA SER A 37 -10.77 -16.85 7.62
C SER A 37 -11.43 -15.79 8.51
N LYS A 38 -12.67 -15.39 8.20
CA LYS A 38 -13.44 -14.44 9.04
C LYS A 38 -13.53 -14.93 10.49
N HIS A 39 -13.74 -16.22 10.70
CA HIS A 39 -13.80 -16.83 12.04
C HIS A 39 -12.46 -16.69 12.79
N GLN A 40 -11.34 -17.01 12.14
CA GLN A 40 -10.01 -16.84 12.73
C GLN A 40 -9.68 -15.38 13.02
N PHE A 41 -10.11 -14.47 12.14
CA PHE A 41 -9.95 -13.03 12.35
C PHE A 41 -10.69 -12.56 13.61
N ILE A 42 -11.96 -12.96 13.78
CA ILE A 42 -12.75 -12.66 15.00
C ILE A 42 -12.12 -13.32 16.22
N SER A 43 -11.64 -14.57 16.11
CA SER A 43 -10.97 -15.26 17.22
C SER A 43 -9.67 -14.58 17.64
N LYS A 44 -8.94 -13.97 16.72
CA LYS A 44 -7.66 -13.29 16.97
C LYS A 44 -7.86 -11.93 17.64
N HIS A 45 -8.84 -11.16 17.19
CA HIS A 45 -9.05 -9.76 17.62
C HIS A 45 -10.21 -9.59 18.62
N GLY A 46 -11.03 -10.62 18.81
CA GLY A 46 -12.23 -10.57 19.66
C GLY A 46 -13.43 -9.95 18.95
N GLN A 47 -14.64 -10.17 19.49
CA GLN A 47 -15.88 -9.59 18.93
C GLN A 47 -15.98 -8.07 19.12
N ASN A 48 -15.33 -7.52 20.16
CA ASN A 48 -15.32 -6.10 20.48
C ASN A 48 -13.96 -5.45 20.15
N MET A 49 -13.36 -5.85 19.02
CA MET A 49 -12.08 -5.28 18.58
C MET A 49 -12.19 -3.77 18.36
N LYS A 50 -11.16 -3.01 18.72
CA LYS A 50 -11.01 -1.63 18.30
C LYS A 50 -10.22 -1.59 16.99
N ARG A 51 -10.39 -0.54 16.20
CA ARG A 51 -9.64 -0.39 14.95
C ARG A 51 -8.14 -0.28 15.22
N GLU A 52 -7.77 0.36 16.32
CA GLU A 52 -6.37 0.47 16.75
C GLU A 52 -5.70 -0.91 16.96
N ASP A 53 -6.46 -1.94 17.37
CA ASP A 53 -5.97 -3.31 17.57
C ASP A 53 -5.62 -4.02 16.25
N LEU A 54 -6.04 -3.46 15.11
CA LEU A 54 -5.73 -3.94 13.77
C LEU A 54 -4.41 -3.37 13.24
N THR A 55 -3.68 -2.59 14.04
CA THR A 55 -2.38 -2.03 13.62
C THR A 55 -1.42 -3.16 13.24
N ILE A 56 -0.86 -3.09 12.02
CA ILE A 56 0.08 -4.09 11.50
C ILE A 56 1.48 -3.48 11.47
N GLN A 57 2.47 -4.26 11.86
CA GLN A 57 3.89 -3.94 11.67
C GLN A 57 4.57 -5.11 10.96
N LYS A 58 5.29 -4.81 9.87
CA LYS A 58 6.06 -5.81 9.09
C LYS A 58 7.42 -5.28 8.70
N SER A 59 8.37 -6.18 8.47
CA SER A 59 9.70 -5.89 7.90
C SER A 59 9.81 -6.44 6.48
N LYS A 60 10.74 -5.92 5.68
CA LYS A 60 11.04 -6.52 4.38
C LYS A 60 11.65 -7.91 4.54
N LYS A 61 11.45 -8.75 3.51
CA LYS A 61 12.04 -10.11 3.46
C LYS A 61 13.58 -10.06 3.43
N ASN A 62 14.14 -9.08 2.72
CA ASN A 62 15.58 -8.97 2.50
C ASN A 62 16.25 -7.94 3.43
N ASP A 63 15.47 -7.19 4.21
CA ASP A 63 15.98 -6.17 5.11
C ASP A 63 15.06 -6.05 6.35
N SER A 64 15.56 -6.53 7.49
CA SER A 64 14.83 -6.47 8.76
C SER A 64 14.71 -5.05 9.34
N MET A 65 15.54 -4.11 8.87
CA MET A 65 15.52 -2.70 9.31
C MET A 65 14.47 -1.89 8.54
N ASP A 66 14.20 -2.22 7.27
CA ASP A 66 13.10 -1.61 6.50
C ASP A 66 11.75 -2.16 6.97
N LYS A 67 11.20 -1.48 7.98
CA LYS A 67 9.89 -1.76 8.57
C LYS A 67 8.81 -0.85 8.00
N ILE A 68 7.58 -1.32 8.05
CA ILE A 68 6.38 -0.58 7.68
C ILE A 68 5.30 -0.75 8.74
N TYR A 69 4.61 0.35 9.02
CA TYR A 69 3.40 0.37 9.82
C TYR A 69 2.14 0.44 8.94
N VAL A 70 1.06 -0.20 9.37
CA VAL A 70 -0.29 0.04 8.86
C VAL A 70 -1.17 0.39 10.04
N PHE A 71 -1.66 1.63 10.07
CA PHE A 71 -2.52 2.15 11.13
C PHE A 71 -3.98 2.17 10.68
N PHE A 72 -4.86 1.84 11.61
CA PHE A 72 -6.32 1.86 11.45
C PHE A 72 -6.91 2.78 12.53
N PRO A 73 -7.11 4.07 12.22
CA PRO A 73 -7.63 5.03 13.18
C PRO A 73 -9.08 4.73 13.52
N GLU A 74 -9.43 4.89 14.80
CA GLU A 74 -10.81 4.75 15.29
C GLU A 74 -11.68 5.92 14.79
N GLU A 75 -11.11 7.13 14.75
CA GLU A 75 -11.81 8.35 14.33
C GLU A 75 -12.18 8.30 12.84
N ALA A 76 -13.46 8.52 12.54
CA ALA A 76 -13.96 8.54 11.16
C ALA A 76 -13.28 9.62 10.29
N LYS A 77 -12.96 10.78 10.90
CA LYS A 77 -12.16 11.85 10.29
C LYS A 77 -10.90 12.09 11.12
N VAL A 78 -9.76 11.70 10.58
CA VAL A 78 -8.48 11.81 11.29
C VAL A 78 -8.03 13.28 11.38
N GLY A 79 -7.78 13.71 12.62
CA GLY A 79 -7.22 15.02 12.94
C GLY A 79 -5.70 15.03 13.12
N VAL A 80 -5.15 16.23 13.32
CA VAL A 80 -3.69 16.44 13.52
C VAL A 80 -3.16 15.78 14.79
N LYS A 81 -3.97 15.70 15.86
CA LYS A 81 -3.59 15.08 17.14
C LYS A 81 -3.25 13.59 16.95
N THR A 82 -4.13 12.87 16.26
CA THR A 82 -4.00 11.45 15.97
C THR A 82 -2.78 11.20 15.07
N MET A 83 -2.60 12.03 14.03
CA MET A 83 -1.41 11.98 13.17
C MET A 83 -0.10 12.17 13.94
N LYS A 84 -0.02 13.18 14.82
CA LYS A 84 1.17 13.43 15.64
C LYS A 84 1.48 12.24 16.56
N THR A 85 0.45 11.57 17.08
CA THR A 85 0.61 10.38 17.93
C THR A 85 1.26 9.24 17.15
N TYR A 86 0.77 8.94 15.94
CA TYR A 86 1.38 7.91 15.08
C TYR A 86 2.80 8.26 14.63
N ILE A 87 3.04 9.52 14.26
CA ILE A 87 4.39 9.98 13.89
C ILE A 87 5.37 9.84 15.06
N ASN A 88 4.95 10.15 16.28
CA ASN A 88 5.79 9.97 17.45
C ASN A 88 6.08 8.49 17.71
N ARG A 89 5.09 7.61 17.58
CA ARG A 89 5.30 6.16 17.66
C ARG A 89 6.30 5.66 16.61
N MET A 90 6.15 6.11 15.36
CA MET A 90 7.07 5.82 14.26
C MET A 90 8.51 6.27 14.57
N LYS A 91 8.68 7.47 15.16
CA LYS A 91 10.00 7.98 15.59
C LYS A 91 10.62 7.10 16.66
N THR A 92 9.87 6.75 17.70
CA THR A 92 10.36 5.94 18.83
C THR A 92 10.85 4.58 18.34
N GLU A 93 10.18 3.98 17.37
CA GLU A 93 10.53 2.66 16.83
C GLU A 93 11.42 2.72 15.59
N ASN A 94 11.86 3.92 15.19
CA ASN A 94 12.70 4.15 14.02
C ASN A 94 12.12 3.56 12.72
N VAL A 95 10.81 3.72 12.52
CA VAL A 95 10.09 3.25 11.33
C VAL A 95 9.73 4.46 10.45
N PHE A 96 10.16 4.45 9.19
CA PHE A 96 9.99 5.59 8.29
C PHE A 96 8.85 5.46 7.28
N ARG A 97 8.22 4.27 7.19
CA ARG A 97 7.12 4.00 6.26
C ARG A 97 5.85 3.67 7.02
N ALA A 98 4.74 4.29 6.64
CA ALA A 98 3.45 3.95 7.16
C ALA A 98 2.35 4.06 6.11
N ILE A 99 1.36 3.19 6.24
CA ILE A 99 0.09 3.22 5.53
C ILE A 99 -0.99 3.57 6.55
N LEU A 100 -1.83 4.54 6.25
CA LEU A 100 -2.95 4.97 7.07
C LEU A 100 -4.24 4.60 6.35
N VAL A 101 -5.01 3.68 6.92
CA VAL A 101 -6.29 3.23 6.38
C VAL A 101 -7.41 4.01 7.07
N VAL A 102 -8.04 4.94 6.36
CA VAL A 102 -9.02 5.89 6.92
C VAL A 102 -10.43 5.63 6.40
N GLN A 103 -11.43 5.88 7.24
CA GLN A 103 -12.84 5.75 6.87
C GLN A 103 -13.29 6.85 5.90
N HIS A 104 -12.87 8.09 6.16
CA HIS A 104 -13.10 9.25 5.30
C HIS A 104 -11.82 10.01 5.01
N ASN A 105 -11.88 10.90 4.02
CA ASN A 105 -10.78 11.79 3.69
C ASN A 105 -10.25 12.54 4.92
N LEU A 106 -8.92 12.67 4.98
CA LEU A 106 -8.23 13.46 6.01
C LEU A 106 -8.75 14.90 6.06
N THR A 107 -8.76 15.47 7.27
CA THR A 107 -8.99 16.90 7.46
C THR A 107 -7.91 17.71 6.72
N PRO A 108 -8.21 18.93 6.20
CA PRO A 108 -7.21 19.74 5.50
C PRO A 108 -5.92 19.96 6.31
N PHE A 109 -6.06 20.19 7.62
CA PHE A 109 -4.92 20.33 8.54
C PHE A 109 -4.12 19.04 8.74
N ALA A 110 -4.76 17.87 8.69
CA ALA A 110 -4.05 16.61 8.70
C ALA A 110 -3.28 16.38 7.38
N LYS A 111 -3.85 16.80 6.23
CA LYS A 111 -3.16 16.72 4.94
C LYS A 111 -1.91 17.61 4.90
N THR A 112 -1.99 18.83 5.42
CA THR A 112 -0.81 19.72 5.51
C THR A 112 0.25 19.11 6.44
N CYS A 113 -0.15 18.52 7.57
CA CYS A 113 0.77 17.83 8.47
C CYS A 113 1.49 16.65 7.80
N VAL A 114 0.78 15.86 6.97
CA VAL A 114 1.41 14.79 6.17
C VAL A 114 2.41 15.37 5.17
N ALA A 115 2.06 16.46 4.49
CA ALA A 115 2.94 17.10 3.51
C ALA A 115 4.23 17.66 4.15
N GLU A 116 4.13 18.31 5.31
CA GLU A 116 5.27 18.85 6.07
C GLU A 116 6.26 17.75 6.49
N MET A 117 5.75 16.56 6.80
CA MET A 117 6.53 15.43 7.31
C MET A 117 7.01 14.48 6.22
N SER A 118 6.60 14.70 4.96
CA SER A 118 6.89 13.83 3.81
C SER A 118 8.39 13.66 3.52
N ASN A 119 9.21 14.63 3.92
CA ASN A 119 10.67 14.58 3.75
C ASN A 119 11.35 13.52 4.64
N LYS A 120 10.75 13.18 5.79
CA LYS A 120 11.30 12.22 6.76
C LYS A 120 10.52 10.90 6.78
N PHE A 121 9.21 10.98 6.64
CA PHE A 121 8.31 9.83 6.71
C PHE A 121 7.57 9.66 5.40
N GLN A 122 7.61 8.44 4.86
CA GLN A 122 6.75 8.06 3.75
C GLN A 122 5.41 7.58 4.31
N LEU A 123 4.46 8.49 4.34
CA LEU A 123 3.08 8.25 4.76
C LEU A 123 2.19 8.11 3.53
N GLU A 124 1.54 6.97 3.40
CA GLU A 124 0.54 6.69 2.37
C GLU A 124 -0.83 6.62 3.01
N VAL A 125 -1.84 7.19 2.37
CA VAL A 125 -3.21 7.21 2.88
C VAL A 125 -4.08 6.41 1.93
N PHE A 126 -4.90 5.51 2.46
CA PHE A 126 -5.91 4.76 1.72
C PHE A 126 -7.27 4.93 2.36
N LEU A 127 -8.29 5.07 1.53
CA LEU A 127 -9.66 4.96 2.02
C LEU A 127 -9.99 3.47 2.20
N GLU A 128 -10.77 3.14 3.23
CA GLU A 128 -11.26 1.77 3.40
C GLU A 128 -11.97 1.22 2.18
N ALA A 129 -12.76 2.08 1.52
CA ALA A 129 -13.48 1.74 0.30
C ALA A 129 -12.54 1.28 -0.84
N GLU A 130 -11.31 1.80 -0.90
CA GLU A 130 -10.31 1.42 -1.92
C GLU A 130 -9.71 0.04 -1.65
N LEU A 131 -9.77 -0.45 -0.40
CA LEU A 131 -9.14 -1.70 0.03
C LEU A 131 -10.14 -2.84 0.24
N LEU A 132 -11.45 -2.59 0.08
CA LEU A 132 -12.48 -3.63 0.20
C LEU A 132 -12.31 -4.77 -0.82
N VAL A 133 -11.76 -4.45 -1.99
CA VAL A 133 -11.47 -5.40 -3.07
C VAL A 133 -10.07 -5.14 -3.59
N ASN A 134 -9.28 -6.19 -3.77
CA ASN A 134 -7.96 -6.04 -4.36
C ASN A 134 -8.07 -5.77 -5.86
N ILE A 135 -7.75 -4.54 -6.27
CA ILE A 135 -7.76 -4.12 -7.68
C ILE A 135 -6.79 -4.91 -8.56
N LYS A 136 -5.70 -5.45 -7.99
CA LYS A 136 -4.69 -6.22 -8.72
C LYS A 136 -5.28 -7.50 -9.32
N ASP A 137 -6.25 -8.11 -8.63
CA ASP A 137 -6.83 -9.39 -9.02
C ASP A 137 -7.92 -9.24 -10.11
N HIS A 138 -8.21 -8.00 -10.52
CA HIS A 138 -9.21 -7.73 -11.54
C HIS A 138 -8.70 -8.15 -12.94
N VAL A 139 -9.57 -8.78 -13.74
CA VAL A 139 -9.23 -9.32 -15.06
C VAL A 139 -8.63 -8.30 -16.05
N LEU A 140 -9.06 -7.04 -15.95
CA LEU A 140 -8.56 -5.95 -16.80
C LEU A 140 -7.22 -5.35 -16.33
N VAL A 141 -6.75 -5.73 -15.15
CA VAL A 141 -5.50 -5.20 -14.58
C VAL A 141 -4.36 -6.15 -14.95
N PRO A 142 -3.41 -5.72 -15.81
CA PRO A 142 -2.27 -6.55 -16.16
C PRO A 142 -1.29 -6.68 -14.99
N THR A 143 -0.34 -7.60 -15.10
CA THR A 143 0.71 -7.77 -14.09
C THR A 143 1.74 -6.63 -14.20
N HIS A 144 2.08 -6.05 -13.05
CA HIS A 144 3.02 -4.94 -12.92
C HIS A 144 4.22 -5.38 -12.07
N GLU A 145 5.43 -5.14 -12.58
CA GLU A 145 6.70 -5.44 -11.91
C GLU A 145 7.51 -4.15 -11.78
N VAL A 146 7.91 -3.79 -10.56
CA VAL A 146 8.74 -2.60 -10.32
C VAL A 146 10.18 -2.93 -10.67
N LEU A 147 10.77 -2.17 -11.58
CA LEU A 147 12.17 -2.37 -11.97
C LEU A 147 13.12 -1.79 -10.91
N THR A 148 14.22 -2.50 -10.69
CA THR A 148 15.38 -1.99 -9.96
C THR A 148 16.08 -0.88 -10.75
N ASN A 149 16.95 -0.12 -10.09
CA ASN A 149 17.74 0.92 -10.75
C ASN A 149 18.67 0.36 -11.83
N GLU A 150 19.17 -0.86 -11.62
CA GLU A 150 20.03 -1.57 -12.58
C GLU A 150 19.23 -1.98 -13.81
N GLU A 151 18.08 -2.64 -13.62
CA GLU A 151 17.18 -3.02 -14.72
C GLU A 151 16.68 -1.82 -15.51
N LYS A 152 16.37 -0.70 -14.81
CA LYS A 152 16.01 0.57 -15.44
C LYS A 152 17.16 1.07 -16.33
N LYS A 153 18.40 1.05 -15.85
CA LYS A 153 19.56 1.49 -16.64
C LYS A 153 19.75 0.61 -17.88
N THR A 154 19.72 -0.71 -17.71
CA THR A 154 19.81 -1.67 -18.83
C THR A 154 18.70 -1.49 -19.84
N LEU A 155 17.48 -1.18 -19.40
CA LEU A 155 16.34 -0.88 -20.28
C LEU A 155 16.62 0.35 -21.16
N LEU A 156 17.04 1.45 -20.55
CA LEU A 156 17.31 2.71 -21.24
C LEU A 156 18.46 2.56 -22.25
N GLU A 157 19.51 1.82 -21.87
CA GLU A 157 20.64 1.51 -22.75
C GLU A 157 20.21 0.62 -23.92
N ARG A 158 19.47 -0.46 -23.67
CA ARG A 158 19.02 -1.40 -24.70
C ARG A 158 18.18 -0.74 -25.78
N TYR A 159 17.27 0.15 -25.39
CA TYR A 159 16.39 0.85 -26.33
C TYR A 159 16.95 2.20 -26.77
N THR A 160 18.11 2.62 -26.26
CA THR A 160 18.71 3.93 -26.52
C THR A 160 17.74 5.11 -26.32
N VAL A 161 16.93 5.04 -25.25
CA VAL A 161 15.91 6.05 -24.91
C VAL A 161 16.22 6.76 -23.61
N LYS A 162 15.73 7.99 -23.48
CA LYS A 162 15.72 8.77 -22.24
C LYS A 162 14.47 8.46 -21.42
N GLU A 163 14.56 8.67 -20.11
CA GLU A 163 13.43 8.47 -19.18
C GLU A 163 12.17 9.26 -19.60
N THR A 164 12.36 10.45 -20.15
CA THR A 164 11.28 11.33 -20.60
C THR A 164 10.51 10.82 -21.82
N GLN A 165 11.09 9.88 -22.58
CA GLN A 165 10.50 9.29 -23.78
C GLN A 165 9.64 8.06 -23.45
N LEU A 166 9.74 7.53 -22.23
CA LEU A 166 8.89 6.43 -21.80
C LEU A 166 7.44 6.91 -21.57
N PRO A 167 6.43 6.10 -21.91
CA PRO A 167 5.05 6.37 -21.53
C PRO A 167 4.93 6.59 -20.02
N ARG A 168 4.01 7.45 -19.59
CA ARG A 168 3.93 7.89 -18.19
C ARG A 168 2.81 7.18 -17.43
N ILE A 169 3.02 6.98 -16.13
CA ILE A 169 1.99 6.58 -15.16
C ILE A 169 1.97 7.60 -14.02
N GLN A 170 0.78 8.07 -13.63
CA GLN A 170 0.64 9.05 -12.56
C GLN A 170 0.79 8.37 -11.19
N LEU A 171 1.36 9.08 -10.21
CA LEU A 171 1.35 8.64 -8.81
C LEU A 171 -0.05 8.40 -8.24
N THR A 172 -1.07 9.09 -8.77
CA THR A 172 -2.47 8.94 -8.36
C THR A 172 -3.13 7.70 -8.92
N ASP A 173 -2.49 7.00 -9.87
CA ASP A 173 -3.00 5.75 -10.43
C ASP A 173 -3.19 4.71 -9.30
N PRO A 174 -4.33 4.00 -9.24
CA PRO A 174 -4.59 3.01 -8.20
C PRO A 174 -3.49 1.94 -8.06
N ILE A 175 -2.90 1.50 -9.17
CA ILE A 175 -1.81 0.52 -9.15
C ILE A 175 -0.49 1.16 -8.72
N ALA A 176 -0.23 2.41 -9.10
CA ALA A 176 0.93 3.15 -8.60
C ALA A 176 0.86 3.31 -7.08
N ARG A 177 -0.32 3.64 -6.55
CA ARG A 177 -0.58 3.67 -5.10
C ARG A 177 -0.44 2.29 -4.48
N TYR A 178 -1.00 1.24 -5.08
CA TYR A 178 -0.92 -0.14 -4.58
C TYR A 178 0.53 -0.59 -4.34
N TYR A 179 1.43 -0.36 -5.30
CA TYR A 179 2.86 -0.71 -5.15
C TYR A 179 3.69 0.33 -4.38
N GLY A 180 3.12 1.48 -4.03
CA GLY A 180 3.85 2.57 -3.37
C GLY A 180 4.95 3.16 -4.26
N LEU A 181 4.66 3.30 -5.56
CA LEU A 181 5.62 3.79 -6.55
C LEU A 181 6.04 5.23 -6.25
N LYS A 182 7.30 5.54 -6.57
CA LYS A 182 7.90 6.87 -6.44
C LYS A 182 8.22 7.45 -7.81
N ARG A 183 8.21 8.79 -7.88
CA ARG A 183 8.68 9.51 -9.08
C ARG A 183 10.06 9.04 -9.48
N GLY A 184 10.28 8.86 -10.77
CA GLY A 184 11.55 8.36 -11.29
C GLY A 184 11.64 6.84 -11.43
N GLN A 185 10.74 6.08 -10.82
CA GLN A 185 10.72 4.63 -11.01
C GLN A 185 10.10 4.26 -12.36
N VAL A 186 10.45 3.06 -12.83
CA VAL A 186 9.87 2.47 -14.04
C VAL A 186 9.18 1.17 -13.66
N VAL A 187 7.96 0.99 -14.13
CA VAL A 187 7.18 -0.23 -13.98
C VAL A 187 7.11 -0.97 -15.31
N LYS A 188 7.41 -2.25 -15.29
CA LYS A 188 7.21 -3.19 -16.39
C LYS A 188 5.80 -3.75 -16.28
N ILE A 189 5.09 -3.72 -17.40
CA ILE A 189 3.70 -4.16 -17.49
C ILE A 189 3.66 -5.30 -18.51
N ILE A 190 3.17 -6.46 -18.07
CA ILE A 190 3.01 -7.64 -18.90
C ILE A 190 1.51 -7.87 -19.06
N ARG A 191 1.03 -7.83 -20.30
CA ARG A 191 -0.39 -8.01 -20.63
C ARG A 191 -0.58 -9.10 -21.70
N PRO A 192 -1.72 -9.81 -21.68
CA PRO A 192 -2.07 -10.69 -22.80
C PRO A 192 -2.26 -9.85 -24.07
N SER A 193 -1.89 -10.43 -25.21
CA SER A 193 -2.03 -9.82 -26.52
C SER A 193 -2.56 -10.87 -27.48
N GLU A 194 -3.58 -10.51 -28.26
CA GLU A 194 -4.19 -11.43 -29.22
C GLU A 194 -3.23 -11.83 -30.35
N THR A 195 -2.34 -10.91 -30.75
CA THR A 195 -1.38 -11.15 -31.84
C THR A 195 -0.08 -11.80 -31.38
N ALA A 196 0.49 -11.32 -30.28
CA ALA A 196 1.81 -11.75 -29.80
C ALA A 196 1.75 -12.76 -28.63
N GLY A 197 0.55 -13.12 -28.17
CA GLY A 197 0.32 -13.89 -26.94
C GLY A 197 0.57 -13.06 -25.67
N ARG A 198 1.78 -12.53 -25.50
CA ARG A 198 2.15 -11.62 -24.41
C ARG A 198 2.83 -10.36 -24.94
N TYR A 199 2.43 -9.22 -24.42
CA TYR A 199 3.03 -7.92 -24.74
C TYR A 199 3.60 -7.28 -23.48
N VAL A 200 4.86 -6.83 -23.59
CA VAL A 200 5.57 -6.16 -22.49
C VAL A 200 5.72 -4.68 -22.84
N THR A 201 5.33 -3.81 -21.92
CA THR A 201 5.52 -2.36 -22.02
C THR A 201 6.09 -1.80 -20.73
N TYR A 202 6.69 -0.63 -20.79
CA TYR A 202 7.28 0.05 -19.63
C TYR A 202 6.62 1.41 -19.44
N ARG A 203 6.42 1.81 -18.18
CA ARG A 203 5.91 3.15 -17.84
C ARG A 203 6.78 3.83 -16.79
N TYR A 204 7.04 5.11 -17.00
CA TYR A 204 7.79 5.98 -16.09
C TYR A 204 6.85 6.72 -15.15
N VAL A 205 7.16 6.72 -13.85
CA VAL A 205 6.30 7.28 -12.80
C VAL A 205 6.50 8.79 -12.64
N VAL A 206 5.40 9.55 -12.73
CA VAL A 206 5.35 11.03 -12.63
C VAL A 206 4.38 11.53 -11.57
#